data_AF-K1V311-F1
#
_entry.id   AF-K1V311-F1
#
_cell.length_a   1.000
_cell.length_b   1.000
_cell.length_c   1.000
_cell.angle_alpha   90.00
_cell.angle_beta   90.00
_cell.angle_gamma   90.00
#
_symmetry.space_group_name_H-M   'P 1'
#
loop_
_entity.id
_entity.type
_entity.pdbx_description
1 polymer ?
#
loop_
_entity_poly.entity_id
_entity_poly.type
_entity_poly.pdbx_seq_one_letter_code
_entity_poly.pdbx_strand_id
1 'polypeptide(L)'
;FETTDRRDFFDLAIGNVPFGQYQVNDKAYNKLNFSIHNYFFAKALDQVRPGGVVAFVTSRYTMDAKDSTVRRYLAQRAELLGAIRLPNDAFKKNAGAEVVSDIIFLQKRDRPLDIVPEWTQTGQTEDGFAINRYFIDHPEMVLGRQEPVSTAHGMDYTVNPIEGLKLSDQLHDAVKYIHGTYQEAELPELGEGEAIDTS
;
A
#
# COMPACT_ATOMS: atom_id res chain seq x y z
N PHE A 1 -3.43 19.68 4.38
CA PHE A 1 -3.96 18.41 4.92
C PHE A 1 -4.79 18.77 6.13
N GLU A 2 -6.05 18.37 6.13
CA GLU A 2 -6.96 18.64 7.24
C GLU A 2 -6.49 17.85 8.48
N THR A 3 -6.47 18.50 9.65
CA THR A 3 -6.08 17.87 10.90
C THR A 3 -7.25 17.03 11.39
N THR A 4 -7.33 15.79 10.95
CA THR A 4 -8.28 14.83 11.51
C THR A 4 -7.67 14.22 12.77
N ASP A 5 -8.08 14.71 13.94
CA ASP A 5 -7.65 14.20 15.26
C ASP A 5 -8.43 12.93 15.68
N ARG A 6 -8.79 12.09 14.71
CA ARG A 6 -9.54 10.84 14.96
C ARG A 6 -8.59 9.67 14.78
N ARG A 7 -8.29 8.98 15.89
CA ARG A 7 -7.59 7.68 15.91
C ARG A 7 -8.59 6.56 16.03
N ASP A 8 -8.27 5.41 15.44
CA ASP A 8 -9.09 4.20 15.53
C ASP A 8 -10.57 4.42 15.18
N PHE A 9 -10.85 5.28 14.20
CA PHE A 9 -12.20 5.77 13.95
C PHE A 9 -12.76 5.31 12.60
N PHE A 10 -11.94 5.34 11.55
CA PHE A 10 -12.43 5.07 10.21
C PHE A 10 -12.42 3.58 9.90
N ASP A 11 -13.42 3.12 9.13
CA ASP A 11 -13.45 1.77 8.58
C ASP A 11 -12.45 1.59 7.43
N LEU A 12 -12.22 2.65 6.66
CA LEU A 12 -11.51 2.59 5.39
C LEU A 12 -10.74 3.89 5.12
N ALA A 13 -9.50 3.75 4.68
CA ALA A 13 -8.68 4.82 4.12
C ALA A 13 -8.26 4.47 2.68
N ILE A 14 -8.81 5.19 1.70
CA ILE A 14 -8.45 5.04 0.28
C ILE A 14 -7.80 6.32 -0.21
N GLY A 15 -6.73 6.20 -0.99
CA GLY A 15 -6.07 7.38 -1.55
C GLY A 15 -4.92 7.06 -2.49
N ASN A 16 -4.51 8.08 -3.24
CA ASN A 16 -3.26 8.09 -3.99
C ASN A 16 -2.25 8.96 -3.23
N VAL A 17 -1.24 8.34 -2.64
CA VAL A 17 -0.27 9.06 -1.79
C VAL A 17 0.82 9.68 -2.65
N PRO A 18 1.40 10.84 -2.29
CA PRO A 18 2.43 11.48 -3.11
C PRO A 18 3.68 10.60 -3.29
N PHE A 19 4.19 10.53 -4.52
CA PHE A 19 5.40 9.76 -4.85
C PHE A 19 6.63 10.66 -4.69
N GLY A 20 7.18 10.72 -3.48
CA GLY A 20 8.37 11.52 -3.18
C GLY A 20 9.31 10.88 -2.18
N GLN A 21 10.58 11.29 -2.22
CA GLN A 21 11.62 10.94 -1.24
C GLN A 21 11.89 12.10 -0.29
N TYR A 22 10.84 12.71 0.24
CA TYR A 22 10.94 13.76 1.26
C TYR A 22 10.07 13.39 2.46
N GLN A 23 10.32 14.05 3.59
CA GLN A 23 9.61 13.80 4.84
C GLN A 23 8.59 14.89 5.12
N VAL A 24 7.59 14.57 5.93
CA VAL A 24 6.68 15.56 6.50
C VAL A 24 7.04 15.76 7.96
N ASN A 25 7.07 17.01 8.38
CA ASN A 25 7.26 17.33 9.78
C ASN A 25 5.95 17.15 10.56
N ASP A 26 5.72 15.93 11.01
CA ASP A 26 4.61 15.54 11.88
C ASP A 26 5.18 14.89 13.15
N LYS A 27 5.10 15.60 14.28
CA LYS A 27 5.78 15.24 15.53
C LYS A 27 5.49 13.81 15.99
N ALA A 28 4.30 13.29 15.74
CA ALA A 28 3.92 11.93 16.12
C ALA A 28 4.71 10.85 15.35
N TYR A 29 5.13 11.16 14.13
CA TYR A 29 5.74 10.21 13.19
C TYR A 29 7.19 10.54 12.82
N ASN A 30 7.71 11.72 13.18
CA ASN A 30 9.08 12.14 12.87
C ASN A 30 10.14 11.10 13.25
N LYS A 31 9.94 10.37 14.36
CA LYS A 31 10.84 9.31 14.81
C LYS A 31 10.97 8.12 13.84
N LEU A 32 10.00 7.94 12.94
CA LEU A 32 9.99 6.85 11.94
C LEU A 32 10.91 7.15 10.75
N ASN A 33 11.23 8.44 10.51
CA ASN A 33 12.10 8.86 9.41
C ASN A 33 11.59 8.41 8.02
N PHE A 34 10.27 8.24 7.85
CA PHE A 34 9.65 7.72 6.63
C PHE A 34 9.56 8.78 5.52
N SER A 35 9.71 8.34 4.27
CA SER A 35 9.33 9.12 3.08
C SER A 35 7.83 9.45 3.11
N ILE A 36 7.41 10.45 2.35
CA ILE A 36 6.02 10.93 2.31
C ILE A 36 5.00 9.81 2.08
N HIS A 37 5.26 8.90 1.14
CA HIS A 37 4.36 7.78 0.84
C HIS A 37 4.27 6.78 1.99
N ASN A 38 5.39 6.48 2.65
CA ASN A 38 5.44 5.57 3.79
C ASN A 38 4.84 6.20 5.06
N TYR A 39 5.00 7.52 5.24
CA TYR A 39 4.34 8.29 6.28
C TYR A 39 2.81 8.17 6.19
N PHE A 40 2.24 8.25 4.99
CA PHE A 40 0.79 8.14 4.84
C PHE A 40 0.27 6.77 5.28
N PHE A 41 0.99 5.67 5.05
CA PHE A 41 0.59 4.37 5.59
C PHE A 41 0.61 4.35 7.12
N ALA A 42 1.67 4.87 7.75
CA ALA A 42 1.75 4.95 9.21
C ALA A 42 0.59 5.76 9.78
N LYS A 43 0.30 6.91 9.17
CA LYS A 43 -0.80 7.79 9.60
C LYS A 43 -2.17 7.17 9.37
N ALA A 44 -2.41 6.55 8.21
CA ALA A 44 -3.67 5.90 7.90
C ALA A 44 -3.94 4.72 8.84
N LEU A 45 -2.91 3.92 9.15
CA LEU A 45 -3.02 2.84 10.13
C LEU A 45 -3.34 3.36 11.53
N ASP A 46 -2.91 4.56 11.93
CA ASP A 46 -3.33 5.13 13.22
C ASP A 46 -4.79 5.65 13.19
N GLN A 47 -5.32 5.98 12.01
CA GLN A 47 -6.66 6.55 11.84
C GLN A 47 -7.76 5.52 11.62
N VAL A 48 -7.47 4.41 10.93
CA VAL A 48 -8.44 3.31 10.79
C VAL A 48 -8.55 2.51 12.09
N ARG A 49 -9.74 2.01 12.41
CA ARG A 49 -9.95 1.12 13.56
C ARG A 49 -9.32 -0.27 13.34
N PRO A 50 -9.09 -1.07 14.40
CA PRO A 50 -8.82 -2.50 14.25
C PRO A 50 -9.80 -3.18 13.28
N GLY A 51 -9.27 -4.00 12.37
CA GLY A 51 -10.04 -4.61 11.28
C GLY A 51 -10.37 -3.68 10.11
N GLY A 52 -10.15 -2.37 10.26
CA GLY A 52 -10.26 -1.38 9.19
C GLY A 52 -9.19 -1.55 8.12
N VAL A 53 -9.47 -1.05 6.91
CA VAL A 53 -8.67 -1.29 5.72
C VAL A 53 -8.01 -0.01 5.22
N VAL A 54 -6.75 -0.13 4.77
CA VAL A 54 -6.02 0.91 4.04
C VAL A 54 -5.77 0.40 2.64
N ALA A 55 -6.22 1.13 1.62
CA ALA A 55 -6.04 0.79 0.21
C ALA A 55 -5.43 1.98 -0.53
N PHE A 56 -4.11 1.97 -0.69
CA PHE A 56 -3.37 3.11 -1.25
C PHE A 56 -2.68 2.79 -2.56
N VAL A 57 -2.81 3.70 -3.52
CA VAL A 57 -1.87 3.80 -4.64
C VAL A 57 -0.61 4.49 -4.11
N THR A 58 0.53 3.83 -4.26
CA THR A 58 1.83 4.30 -3.79
C THR A 58 2.92 4.05 -4.83
N SER A 59 4.10 4.62 -4.60
CA SER A 59 5.29 4.26 -5.35
C SER A 59 5.71 2.82 -5.05
N ARG A 60 6.17 2.09 -6.08
CA ARG A 60 6.70 0.73 -5.94
C ARG A 60 7.80 0.58 -4.89
N TYR A 61 8.50 1.66 -4.56
CA TYR A 61 9.56 1.66 -3.55
C TYR A 61 9.05 1.32 -2.14
N THR A 62 7.74 1.43 -1.87
CA THR A 62 7.14 0.91 -0.63
C THR A 62 7.41 -0.59 -0.50
N MET A 63 7.24 -1.34 -1.59
CA MET A 63 7.42 -2.80 -1.63
C MET A 63 8.86 -3.20 -1.99
N ASP A 64 9.50 -2.49 -2.92
CA ASP A 64 10.79 -2.91 -3.49
C ASP A 64 12.03 -2.37 -2.77
N ALA A 65 11.90 -1.41 -1.83
CA ALA A 65 13.08 -0.84 -1.18
C ALA A 65 13.98 -1.92 -0.55
N LYS A 66 15.29 -1.80 -0.75
CA LYS A 66 16.28 -2.72 -0.15
C LYS A 66 16.15 -2.79 1.38
N ASP A 67 15.88 -1.64 2.00
CA ASP A 67 15.58 -1.57 3.42
C ASP A 67 14.15 -2.09 3.70
N SER A 68 14.05 -3.10 4.56
CA SER A 68 12.78 -3.71 4.96
C SER A 68 12.07 -2.99 6.11
N THR A 69 12.66 -1.92 6.67
CA THR A 69 12.16 -1.21 7.87
C THR A 69 10.68 -0.83 7.75
N VAL A 70 10.28 -0.24 6.63
CA VAL A 70 8.87 0.16 6.41
C VAL A 70 7.97 -1.07 6.29
N ARG A 71 8.36 -2.07 5.50
CA ARG A 71 7.56 -3.29 5.34
C ARG A 71 7.37 -4.05 6.65
N ARG A 72 8.42 -4.12 7.47
CA ARG A 72 8.35 -4.68 8.83
C ARG A 72 7.41 -3.85 9.70
N TYR A 73 7.55 -2.52 9.71
CA TYR A 73 6.65 -1.64 10.46
C TYR A 73 5.17 -1.87 10.11
N LEU A 74 4.87 -2.02 8.82
CA LEU A 74 3.53 -2.30 8.32
C LEU A 74 3.07 -3.71 8.70
N ALA A 75 3.88 -4.75 8.48
CA ALA A 75 3.55 -6.14 8.82
C ALA A 75 3.23 -6.35 10.30
N GLN A 76 3.96 -5.64 11.17
CA GLN A 76 3.68 -5.68 12.60
C GLN A 76 2.29 -5.14 12.93
N ARG A 77 1.78 -4.13 12.19
CA ARG A 77 0.54 -3.41 12.50
C ARG A 77 -0.65 -3.83 11.64
N ALA A 78 -0.40 -4.49 10.52
CA ALA A 78 -1.42 -4.83 9.56
C ALA A 78 -1.12 -6.19 8.89
N GLU A 79 -2.18 -6.85 8.46
CA GLU A 79 -2.11 -7.96 7.52
C GLU A 79 -2.05 -7.40 6.09
N LEU A 80 -1.25 -8.03 5.22
CA LEU A 80 -1.28 -7.71 3.80
C LEU A 80 -2.39 -8.53 3.16
N LEU A 81 -3.47 -7.88 2.75
CA LEU A 81 -4.57 -8.53 2.03
C LEU A 81 -4.20 -8.84 0.58
N GLY A 82 -3.28 -8.02 0.04
CA GLY A 82 -2.67 -8.16 -1.27
C GLY A 82 -2.13 -6.84 -1.77
N ALA A 83 -1.36 -6.89 -2.84
CA ALA A 83 -0.88 -5.75 -3.58
C ALA A 83 -1.01 -6.00 -5.09
N ILE A 84 -1.19 -4.94 -5.87
CA ILE A 84 -1.29 -4.99 -7.33
C ILE A 84 -0.30 -3.99 -7.90
N ARG A 85 0.60 -4.45 -8.76
CA ARG A 85 1.57 -3.58 -9.43
C ARG A 85 1.04 -3.14 -10.79
N LEU A 86 1.04 -1.84 -11.01
CA LEU A 86 0.53 -1.18 -12.21
C LEU A 86 1.63 -0.99 -13.27
N PRO A 87 1.26 -0.95 -14.56
CA PRO A 87 2.20 -0.58 -15.61
C PRO A 87 2.62 0.89 -15.48
N ASN A 88 3.80 1.20 -16.01
CA ASN A 88 4.42 2.52 -15.92
C ASN A 88 3.57 3.63 -16.54
N ASP A 89 2.69 3.32 -17.48
CA ASP A 89 1.85 4.28 -18.19
C ASP A 89 0.47 4.50 -17.55
N ALA A 90 0.17 3.83 -16.42
CA ALA A 90 -1.11 3.93 -15.72
C ALA A 90 -1.51 5.37 -15.37
N PHE A 91 -0.52 6.23 -15.11
CA PHE A 91 -0.72 7.65 -14.79
C PHE A 91 -0.35 8.60 -15.94
N LYS A 92 0.09 8.08 -17.10
CA LYS A 92 0.57 8.90 -18.22
C LYS A 92 -0.51 9.80 -18.79
N LYS A 93 -1.73 9.28 -18.99
CA LYS A 93 -2.84 10.05 -19.59
C LYS A 93 -3.37 11.15 -18.67
N ASN A 94 -3.39 10.91 -17.36
CA ASN A 94 -4.03 11.81 -16.39
C ASN A 94 -3.05 12.75 -15.69
N ALA A 95 -1.79 12.35 -15.55
CA ALA A 95 -0.78 13.08 -14.79
C ALA A 95 0.54 13.29 -15.56
N GLY A 96 0.67 12.78 -16.79
CA GLY A 96 1.88 12.91 -17.60
C GLY A 96 3.10 12.18 -17.03
N ALA A 97 2.90 11.29 -16.06
CA ALA A 97 3.97 10.58 -15.36
C ALA A 97 4.08 9.14 -15.84
N GLU A 98 5.30 8.71 -16.17
CA GLU A 98 5.65 7.32 -16.43
C GLU A 98 6.34 6.72 -15.20
N VAL A 99 5.57 6.07 -14.34
CA VAL A 99 6.01 5.55 -13.05
C VAL A 99 5.35 4.22 -12.76
N VAL A 100 6.14 3.25 -12.28
CA VAL A 100 5.60 2.01 -11.74
C VAL A 100 5.08 2.28 -10.33
N SER A 101 3.82 1.94 -10.11
CA SER A 101 3.10 2.17 -8.86
C SER A 101 2.43 0.88 -8.39
N ASP A 102 2.23 0.79 -7.08
CA ASP A 102 1.54 -0.35 -6.47
C ASP A 102 0.23 0.14 -5.82
N ILE A 103 -0.82 -0.65 -5.89
CA ILE A 103 -2.01 -0.55 -5.05
C ILE A 103 -1.82 -1.55 -3.92
N ILE A 104 -1.73 -1.09 -2.67
CA ILE A 104 -1.49 -1.96 -1.51
C ILE A 104 -2.73 -1.95 -0.62
N PHE A 105 -3.19 -3.15 -0.27
CA PHE A 105 -4.33 -3.38 0.63
C PHE A 105 -3.84 -3.96 1.95
N LEU A 106 -4.03 -3.20 3.02
CA LEU A 106 -3.66 -3.58 4.39
C LEU A 106 -4.90 -3.63 5.26
N GLN A 107 -5.00 -4.62 6.15
CA GLN A 107 -6.00 -4.64 7.20
C GLN A 107 -5.34 -4.47 8.55
N LYS A 108 -5.75 -3.46 9.31
CA LYS A 108 -5.16 -3.15 10.61
C LYS A 108 -5.43 -4.27 11.61
N ARG A 109 -4.40 -4.66 12.35
CA ARG A 109 -4.49 -5.58 13.49
C ARG A 109 -5.02 -4.87 14.72
N ASP A 110 -5.67 -5.63 15.60
CA ASP A 110 -6.05 -5.22 16.95
C ASP A 110 -4.86 -4.78 17.79
N ARG A 111 -3.71 -5.45 17.61
CA ARG A 111 -2.46 -5.13 18.28
C ARG A 111 -1.26 -5.42 17.38
N PRO A 112 -0.13 -4.72 17.58
CA PRO A 112 1.09 -5.04 16.88
C PRO A 112 1.58 -6.46 17.22
N LEU A 113 2.06 -7.19 16.21
CA LEU A 113 2.70 -8.49 16.35
C LEU A 113 4.17 -8.37 15.98
N ASP A 114 5.07 -9.07 16.67
CA ASP A 114 6.47 -9.16 16.25
C ASP A 114 6.63 -10.30 15.25
N ILE A 115 6.35 -9.99 13.98
CA ILE A 115 6.39 -10.94 12.86
C ILE A 115 7.18 -10.37 11.69
N VAL A 116 7.73 -11.28 10.88
CA VAL A 116 8.48 -10.95 9.68
C VAL A 116 8.01 -11.87 8.55
N PRO A 117 6.82 -11.62 7.98
CA PRO A 117 6.31 -12.44 6.88
C PRO A 117 7.17 -12.26 5.62
N GLU A 118 7.15 -13.24 4.72
CA GLU A 118 8.00 -13.30 3.52
C GLU A 118 7.88 -12.06 2.64
N TRP A 119 6.68 -11.46 2.52
CA TRP A 119 6.47 -10.24 1.73
C TRP A 119 7.28 -9.03 2.24
N THR A 120 7.80 -9.07 3.48
CA THR A 120 8.71 -8.01 3.97
C THR A 120 10.10 -8.08 3.34
N GLN A 121 10.43 -9.18 2.66
CA GLN A 121 11.71 -9.40 2.00
C GLN A 121 11.64 -9.04 0.52
N THR A 122 12.82 -8.82 -0.06
CA THR A 122 13.00 -8.76 -1.51
C THR A 122 13.68 -10.03 -1.98
N GLY A 123 13.42 -10.41 -3.23
CA GLY A 123 14.14 -11.46 -3.94
C GLY A 123 14.69 -10.95 -5.26
N GLN A 124 15.29 -11.84 -6.04
CA GLN A 124 15.68 -11.56 -7.42
C GLN A 124 14.73 -12.28 -8.38
N THR A 125 14.37 -11.61 -9.46
CA THR A 125 13.72 -12.24 -10.61
C THR A 125 14.71 -13.06 -11.43
N GLU A 126 14.19 -13.85 -12.37
CA GLU A 126 15.02 -14.62 -13.32
C GLU A 126 15.94 -13.70 -14.14
N ASP A 127 15.49 -12.47 -14.44
CA ASP A 127 16.24 -11.45 -15.17
C ASP A 127 17.22 -10.65 -14.29
N GLY A 128 17.36 -11.00 -13.01
CA GLY A 128 18.42 -10.51 -12.12
C GLY A 128 18.18 -9.18 -11.41
N PHE A 129 16.97 -8.60 -11.51
CA PHE A 129 16.62 -7.38 -10.78
C PHE A 129 15.90 -7.72 -9.45
N ALA A 130 16.05 -6.85 -8.46
CA ALA A 130 15.48 -7.05 -7.13
C ALA A 130 14.09 -6.42 -7.00
N ILE A 131 13.10 -7.23 -6.62
CA ILE A 131 11.74 -6.77 -6.30
C ILE A 131 11.24 -7.41 -5.01
N ASN A 132 10.12 -6.92 -4.50
CA ASN A 132 9.46 -7.53 -3.36
C ASN A 132 9.11 -9.00 -3.60
N ARG A 133 9.31 -9.85 -2.58
CA ARG A 133 9.01 -11.29 -2.64
C ARG A 133 7.55 -11.58 -2.95
N TYR A 134 6.62 -10.75 -2.49
CA TYR A 134 5.20 -10.87 -2.84
C TYR A 134 4.96 -10.89 -4.35
N PHE A 135 5.61 -10.00 -5.12
CA PHE A 135 5.42 -9.95 -6.57
C PHE A 135 6.18 -11.06 -7.32
N ILE A 136 7.16 -11.70 -6.68
CA ILE A 136 7.81 -12.91 -7.20
C ILE A 136 6.86 -14.10 -7.03
N ASP A 137 6.22 -14.19 -5.87
CA ASP A 137 5.34 -15.31 -5.51
C ASP A 137 3.95 -15.17 -6.14
N HIS A 138 3.55 -13.94 -6.50
CA HIS A 138 2.27 -13.59 -7.14
C HIS A 138 2.48 -12.81 -8.46
N PRO A 139 3.05 -13.44 -9.51
CA PRO A 139 3.27 -12.77 -10.79
C PRO A 139 1.97 -12.30 -11.45
N GLU A 140 0.82 -12.93 -11.16
CA GLU A 140 -0.51 -12.51 -11.59
C GLU A 140 -0.92 -11.13 -11.07
N MET A 141 -0.26 -10.65 -10.01
CA MET A 141 -0.48 -9.33 -9.43
C MET A 141 0.36 -8.23 -10.06
N VAL A 142 1.17 -8.54 -11.08
CA VAL A 142 1.93 -7.56 -11.87
C VAL A 142 1.24 -7.35 -13.21
N LEU A 143 0.56 -6.21 -13.37
CA LEU A 143 -0.28 -5.91 -14.54
C LEU A 143 0.52 -5.36 -15.72
N GLY A 144 1.50 -6.13 -16.16
CA GLY A 144 2.35 -5.77 -17.28
C GLY A 144 3.54 -6.69 -17.49
N ARG A 145 4.32 -6.41 -18.52
CA ARG A 145 5.61 -7.07 -18.78
C ARG A 145 6.70 -6.41 -17.97
N GLN A 146 7.32 -7.20 -17.10
CA GLN A 146 8.47 -6.77 -16.31
C GLN A 146 9.70 -6.71 -17.20
N GLU A 147 10.40 -5.58 -17.21
CA GLU A 147 11.61 -5.40 -18.01
C GLU A 147 12.66 -4.60 -17.25
N PRO A 148 13.96 -4.94 -17.42
CA PRO A 148 15.04 -4.11 -16.92
C PRO A 148 15.14 -2.83 -17.76
N VAL A 149 15.35 -1.69 -17.10
CA VAL A 149 15.52 -0.39 -17.77
C VAL A 149 16.80 0.29 -17.28
N SER A 150 17.58 0.85 -18.19
CA SER A 150 18.76 1.64 -17.82
C SER A 150 18.32 3.05 -17.42
N THR A 151 18.71 3.49 -16.22
CA THR A 151 18.47 4.85 -15.72
C THR A 151 19.80 5.57 -15.48
N ALA A 152 19.75 6.87 -15.19
CA ALA A 152 20.92 7.64 -14.77
C ALA A 152 21.59 7.11 -13.49
N HIS A 153 20.89 6.28 -12.70
CA HIS A 153 21.37 5.69 -11.45
C HIS A 153 21.76 4.21 -11.59
N GLY A 154 21.77 3.68 -12.82
CA GLY A 154 22.08 2.28 -13.12
C GLY A 154 20.87 1.51 -13.64
N MET A 155 20.99 0.18 -13.66
CA MET A 155 19.89 -0.71 -14.06
C MET A 155 18.78 -0.65 -13.02
N ASP A 156 17.57 -0.52 -13.52
CA ASP A 156 16.35 -0.42 -12.76
C ASP A 156 15.27 -1.32 -13.38
N TYR A 157 14.05 -1.22 -12.87
CA TYR A 157 12.92 -2.08 -13.21
C TYR A 157 11.74 -1.25 -13.68
N THR A 158 11.11 -1.69 -14.77
CA THR A 158 9.84 -1.15 -15.28
C THR A 158 8.80 -2.25 -15.47
N VAL A 159 7.54 -1.83 -15.58
CA VAL A 159 6.42 -2.68 -15.98
C VAL A 159 5.76 -2.04 -17.18
N ASN A 160 5.93 -2.63 -18.36
CA ASN A 160 5.30 -2.13 -19.58
C ASN A 160 3.88 -2.68 -19.72
N PRO A 161 2.92 -1.91 -20.23
CA PRO A 161 1.58 -2.42 -20.51
C PRO A 161 1.63 -3.61 -21.49
N ILE A 162 0.74 -4.58 -21.30
CA ILE A 162 0.57 -5.68 -22.25
C ILE A 162 -0.25 -5.17 -23.44
N GLU A 163 0.33 -5.25 -24.63
CA GLU A 163 -0.33 -4.83 -25.86
C GLU A 163 -1.65 -5.58 -26.08
N GLY A 164 -2.71 -4.84 -26.42
CA GLY A 164 -4.05 -5.39 -26.65
C GLY A 164 -4.89 -5.62 -25.38
N LEU A 165 -4.31 -5.52 -24.17
CA LEU A 165 -5.06 -5.64 -22.92
C LEU A 165 -5.39 -4.28 -22.31
N LYS A 166 -6.61 -4.14 -21.78
CA LYS A 166 -7.01 -2.95 -21.03
C LYS A 166 -6.60 -3.09 -19.57
N LEU A 167 -6.06 -2.02 -18.99
CA LEU A 167 -5.72 -2.00 -17.56
C LEU A 167 -6.95 -2.21 -16.66
N SER A 168 -8.12 -1.71 -17.06
CA SER A 168 -9.38 -1.91 -16.32
C SER A 168 -9.73 -3.38 -16.12
N ASP A 169 -9.55 -4.18 -17.17
CA ASP A 169 -9.96 -5.58 -17.19
C ASP A 169 -8.96 -6.41 -16.37
N GLN A 170 -7.67 -6.12 -16.53
CA GLN A 170 -6.60 -6.68 -15.71
C GLN A 170 -6.80 -6.36 -14.21
N LEU A 171 -7.14 -5.11 -13.87
CA LEU A 171 -7.44 -4.72 -12.51
C LEU A 171 -8.64 -5.46 -11.94
N HIS A 172 -9.72 -5.61 -12.73
CA HIS A 172 -10.91 -6.35 -12.32
C HIS A 172 -10.61 -7.81 -11.99
N ASP A 173 -9.65 -8.43 -12.69
CA ASP A 173 -9.23 -9.80 -12.39
C ASP A 173 -8.28 -9.86 -11.18
N ALA A 174 -7.32 -8.95 -11.09
CA ALA A 174 -6.37 -8.92 -9.97
C ALA A 174 -7.04 -8.68 -8.62
N VAL A 175 -8.09 -7.84 -8.55
CA VAL A 175 -8.80 -7.60 -7.27
C VAL A 175 -9.47 -8.85 -6.70
N LYS A 176 -9.74 -9.88 -7.52
CA LYS A 176 -10.32 -11.15 -7.05
C LYS A 176 -9.36 -11.96 -6.18
N TYR A 177 -8.06 -11.66 -6.26
CA TYR A 177 -7.00 -12.28 -5.45
C TYR A 177 -6.68 -11.48 -4.18
N ILE A 178 -7.39 -10.37 -3.92
CA ILE A 178 -7.26 -9.63 -2.65
C ILE A 178 -8.13 -10.33 -1.62
N HIS A 179 -7.49 -10.89 -0.59
CA HIS A 179 -8.17 -11.68 0.43
C HIS A 179 -8.29 -10.89 1.72
N GLY A 180 -9.53 -10.57 2.11
CA GLY A 180 -9.83 -9.93 3.39
C GLY A 180 -11.31 -10.01 3.71
N THR A 181 -11.62 -9.97 5.01
CA THR A 181 -13.00 -9.89 5.50
C THR A 181 -13.20 -8.56 6.18
N TYR A 182 -14.14 -7.75 5.70
CA TYR A 182 -14.60 -6.59 6.45
C TYR A 182 -15.36 -7.07 7.69
N GLN A 183 -14.93 -6.63 8.86
CA GLN A 183 -15.68 -6.82 10.11
C GLN A 183 -16.44 -5.53 10.37
N GLU A 184 -17.76 -5.59 10.48
CA GLU A 184 -18.58 -4.42 10.81
C GLU A 184 -18.17 -3.84 12.18
N ALA A 185 -18.26 -2.52 12.34
CA ALA A 185 -17.93 -1.89 13.60
C ALA A 185 -18.98 -2.32 14.63
N GLU A 186 -18.54 -2.85 15.77
CA GLU A 186 -19.43 -2.97 16.93
C GLU A 186 -19.76 -1.55 17.39
N LEU A 187 -21.02 -1.14 17.18
CA LEU A 187 -21.54 0.07 17.81
C LEU A 187 -21.48 -0.16 19.33
N PRO A 188 -20.98 0.80 20.12
CA PRO A 188 -21.07 0.67 21.57
C PRO A 188 -22.53 0.42 21.93
N GLU A 189 -22.79 -0.59 22.77
CA GLU A 189 -24.14 -0.79 23.32
C GLU A 189 -24.53 0.52 24.01
N LEU A 190 -25.50 1.24 23.41
CA LEU A 190 -26.11 2.38 24.07
C LEU A 190 -26.73 1.83 25.35
N GLY A 191 -26.27 2.31 26.50
CA GLY A 191 -26.99 2.07 27.75
C GLY A 191 -28.44 2.54 27.58
N GLU A 192 -29.40 1.86 28.22
CA GLU A 192 -30.81 2.26 28.16
C GLU A 192 -30.96 3.77 28.43
N GLY A 193 -31.26 4.55 27.38
CA GLY A 193 -31.53 5.99 27.47
C GLY A 193 -30.57 6.94 26.75
N GLU A 194 -29.47 6.49 26.15
CA GLU A 194 -28.61 7.39 25.35
C GLU A 194 -29.01 7.38 23.86
N ALA A 195 -29.43 8.55 23.36
CA ALA A 195 -29.71 8.75 21.94
C ALA A 195 -28.40 9.11 21.20
N ILE A 196 -28.26 8.58 19.98
CA ILE A 196 -27.16 8.93 19.08
C ILE A 196 -27.36 10.38 18.63
N ASP A 197 -26.43 11.26 18.98
CA ASP A 197 -26.38 12.62 18.44
C ASP A 197 -25.97 12.54 16.96
N THR A 198 -26.92 12.83 16.07
CA THR A 198 -26.71 12.84 14.61
C THR A 198 -26.40 14.24 14.07
N SER A 199 -25.94 15.16 14.91
CA SER A 199 -25.57 16.53 14.52
C SER A 199 -24.27 16.62 13.71
#